data_AF-A0A523MFV4-F1
#
_entry.id   AF-A0A523MFV4-F1
#
_cell.length_a   1.000
_cell.length_b   1.000
_cell.length_c   1.000
_cell.angle_alpha   90.00
_cell.angle_beta   90.00
_cell.angle_gamma   90.00
#
_symmetry.space_group_name_H-M   'P 1'
#
loop_
_entity.id
_entity.type
_entity.pdbx_description
1 polymer ?
#
loop_
_entity_poly.entity_id
_entity_poly.type
_entity_poly.pdbx_seq_one_letter_code
_entity_poly.pdbx_strand_id
1 'polypeptide(L)'
;MDQSNCSTLSVGTVFFPVDSESLVTDTEGIAISRLLAWADLIEASIWLLIVFLIEFMVRLQGRGISSGPLITLGNFAKPALYGLLLLIAAYWGVLRHWLFVWDELIWIAGFAAIEFNVVKWRGELEEAQEPA
;
A
#
# COMPACT_ATOMS: atom_id res chain seq x y z
N MET A 1 7.86 28.78 -17.31
CA MET A 1 9.14 29.07 -16.63
C MET A 1 9.85 30.15 -17.41
N ASP A 2 10.30 31.20 -16.74
CA ASP A 2 11.06 32.31 -17.29
C ASP A 2 12.55 32.17 -16.91
N GLN A 3 13.46 32.66 -17.76
CA GLN A 3 14.91 32.57 -17.53
C GLN A 3 15.36 33.25 -16.23
N SER A 4 14.57 34.20 -15.73
CA SER A 4 14.81 34.99 -14.51
C SER A 4 14.83 34.16 -13.22
N ASN A 5 14.10 33.05 -13.16
CA ASN A 5 13.98 32.25 -11.95
C ASN A 5 14.75 30.92 -12.02
N CYS A 6 15.64 30.73 -12.99
CA CYS A 6 16.44 29.50 -13.08
C CYS A 6 17.32 29.28 -11.83
N SER A 7 17.76 30.35 -11.17
CA SER A 7 18.57 30.28 -9.96
C SER A 7 17.82 29.85 -8.70
N THR A 8 16.47 29.75 -8.73
CA THR A 8 15.68 29.26 -7.60
C THR A 8 15.34 27.77 -7.70
N LEU A 9 15.72 27.08 -8.80
CA LEU A 9 15.48 25.64 -8.94
C LEU A 9 16.43 24.75 -8.13
N SER A 10 17.68 25.19 -7.91
CA SER A 10 18.63 24.46 -7.07
C SER A 10 19.66 25.40 -6.46
N VAL A 11 19.99 25.15 -5.20
CA VAL A 11 21.01 25.88 -4.44
C VAL A 11 22.36 25.14 -4.49
N GLY A 12 22.38 23.91 -5.02
CA GLY A 12 23.55 23.04 -5.08
C GLY A 12 24.53 23.43 -6.19
N THR A 13 25.82 23.22 -5.93
CA THR A 13 26.91 23.38 -6.91
C THR A 13 27.28 22.06 -7.60
N VAL A 14 26.78 20.93 -7.09
CA VAL A 14 27.03 19.58 -7.59
C VAL A 14 25.70 18.93 -7.92
N PHE A 15 25.63 18.40 -9.14
CA PHE A 15 24.45 17.73 -9.68
C PHE A 15 24.77 16.28 -9.98
N PHE A 16 23.84 15.41 -9.65
CA PHE A 16 23.92 13.97 -9.90
C PHE A 16 22.82 13.58 -10.90
N PRO A 17 23.13 12.69 -11.86
CA PRO A 17 22.12 12.13 -12.74
C PRO A 17 21.18 11.21 -11.96
N VAL A 18 19.88 11.39 -12.14
CA VAL A 18 18.82 10.49 -11.67
C VAL A 18 18.28 9.81 -12.91
N ASP A 19 18.61 8.52 -13.08
CA ASP A 19 18.27 7.68 -14.25
C ASP A 19 18.92 8.05 -15.60
N SER A 20 18.63 7.25 -16.63
CA SER A 20 19.18 7.38 -17.99
C SER A 20 18.57 8.51 -18.82
N GLU A 21 17.46 9.09 -18.36
CA GLU A 21 16.91 10.30 -18.94
C GLU A 21 17.55 11.51 -18.26
N SER A 22 17.74 12.63 -18.97
CA SER A 22 18.55 13.78 -18.55
C SER A 22 18.01 14.59 -17.36
N LEU A 23 17.61 13.91 -16.29
CA LEU A 23 17.19 14.46 -15.01
C LEU A 23 18.42 14.56 -14.12
N VAL A 24 18.66 15.76 -13.60
CA VAL A 24 19.75 16.03 -12.66
C VAL A 24 19.17 16.62 -11.40
N THR A 25 19.68 16.16 -10.26
CA THR A 25 19.28 16.68 -8.95
C THR A 25 20.50 17.01 -8.11
N ASP A 26 20.35 17.92 -7.16
CA ASP A 26 21.38 18.20 -6.17
C ASP A 26 21.42 17.13 -5.06
N THR A 27 22.39 17.25 -4.16
CA THR A 27 22.61 16.32 -3.06
C THR A 27 21.37 16.14 -2.17
N GLU A 28 20.60 17.21 -1.97
CA GLU A 28 19.37 17.16 -1.16
C GLU A 28 18.28 16.36 -1.87
N GLY A 29 18.08 16.56 -3.18
CA GLY A 29 17.11 15.79 -3.94
C GLY A 29 17.45 14.30 -4.07
N ILE A 30 18.74 13.91 -4.11
CA ILE A 30 19.14 12.49 -4.05
C ILE A 30 18.72 11.83 -2.74
N ALA A 31 18.90 12.52 -1.60
CA ALA A 31 18.56 11.97 -0.30
C ALA A 31 17.04 11.69 -0.19
N ILE A 32 16.22 12.61 -0.70
CA ILE A 32 14.76 12.48 -0.75
C ILE A 32 14.36 11.33 -1.68
N SER A 33 14.96 11.23 -2.86
CA SER A 33 14.68 10.15 -3.83
C SER A 33 14.94 8.78 -3.22
N ARG A 34 16.01 8.64 -2.44
CA ARG A 34 16.34 7.38 -1.75
C ARG A 34 15.33 7.04 -0.65
N LEU A 35 14.89 8.03 0.12
CA LEU A 35 13.86 7.84 1.14
C LEU A 35 12.55 7.35 0.49
N LEU A 36 12.18 7.97 -0.63
CA LEU A 36 10.98 7.62 -1.39
C LEU A 36 11.04 6.17 -1.89
N ALA A 37 12.15 5.77 -2.50
CA ALA A 37 12.35 4.39 -2.97
C ALA A 37 12.27 3.34 -1.85
N TRP A 38 12.75 3.66 -0.64
CA TRP A 38 12.61 2.77 0.52
C TRP A 38 11.18 2.68 1.01
N ALA A 39 10.45 3.80 1.02
CA ALA A 39 9.05 3.82 1.39
C ALA A 39 8.20 2.99 0.43
N ASP A 40 8.40 3.17 -0.88
CA ASP A 40 7.73 2.38 -1.93
C ASP A 40 7.98 0.87 -1.76
N LEU A 41 9.22 0.48 -1.41
CA LEU A 41 9.56 -0.92 -1.18
C LEU A 41 8.85 -1.51 0.06
N ILE A 42 8.76 -0.73 1.14
CA ILE A 42 8.06 -1.14 2.37
C ILE A 42 6.56 -1.27 2.09
N GLU A 43 5.99 -0.30 1.38
CA GLU A 43 4.58 -0.28 1.01
C GLU A 43 4.22 -1.50 0.15
N ALA A 44 4.98 -1.75 -0.93
CA ALA A 44 4.79 -2.93 -1.77
C ALA A 44 4.90 -4.24 -0.96
N SER A 45 5.79 -4.30 0.02
CA SER A 45 5.93 -5.46 0.91
C SER A 45 4.70 -5.66 1.81
N ILE A 46 4.13 -4.58 2.35
CA ILE A 46 2.89 -4.61 3.14
C ILE A 46 1.73 -5.09 2.26
N TRP A 47 1.62 -4.58 1.03
CA TRP A 47 0.59 -5.00 0.08
C TRP A 47 0.67 -6.49 -0.25
N LEU A 48 1.86 -7.01 -0.53
CA LEU A 48 2.07 -8.44 -0.76
C LEU A 48 1.68 -9.28 0.46
N LEU A 49 1.98 -8.80 1.68
CA LEU A 49 1.59 -9.47 2.90
C LEU A 49 0.06 -9.49 3.10
N ILE A 50 -0.64 -8.40 2.78
CA ILE A 50 -2.11 -8.34 2.82
C ILE A 50 -2.71 -9.37 1.85
N VAL A 51 -2.26 -9.39 0.59
CA VAL A 51 -2.71 -10.36 -0.42
C VAL A 51 -2.45 -11.79 0.04
N PHE A 52 -1.25 -12.05 0.56
CA PHE A 52 -0.90 -13.36 1.11
C PHE A 52 -1.83 -13.77 2.25
N LEU A 53 -2.15 -12.87 3.18
CA LEU A 53 -3.07 -13.16 4.29
C LEU A 53 -4.50 -13.42 3.81
N ILE A 54 -4.98 -12.67 2.81
CA ILE A 54 -6.30 -12.89 2.20
C ILE A 54 -6.35 -14.29 1.58
N GLU A 55 -5.39 -14.62 0.72
CA GLU A 55 -5.32 -15.92 0.05
C GLU A 55 -5.16 -17.07 1.06
N PHE A 56 -4.31 -16.88 2.07
CA PHE A 56 -4.09 -17.87 3.12
C PHE A 56 -5.36 -18.18 3.90
N MET A 57 -6.12 -17.15 4.30
CA MET A 57 -7.42 -17.34 4.95
C MET A 57 -8.42 -18.05 4.06
N VAL A 58 -8.52 -17.63 2.79
CA VAL A 58 -9.44 -18.21 1.81
C VAL A 58 -9.15 -19.71 1.65
N ARG A 59 -7.87 -20.10 1.57
CA ARG A 59 -7.46 -21.51 1.52
C ARG A 59 -7.76 -22.27 2.80
N LEU A 60 -7.55 -21.66 3.99
CA LEU A 60 -7.81 -22.32 5.27
C LEU A 60 -9.31 -22.59 5.45
N GLN A 61 -10.15 -21.60 5.16
CA GLN A 61 -11.60 -21.72 5.19
C GLN A 61 -12.09 -22.74 4.15
N GLY A 62 -11.48 -22.79 2.95
CA GLY A 62 -11.77 -23.81 1.93
C GLY A 62 -11.48 -25.24 2.37
N ARG A 63 -10.65 -25.45 3.40
CA ARG A 63 -10.39 -26.76 4.02
C ARG A 63 -11.32 -27.09 5.18
N GLY A 64 -12.36 -26.28 5.41
CA GLY A 64 -13.32 -26.46 6.52
C GLY A 64 -12.80 -25.98 7.88
N ILE A 65 -11.65 -25.30 7.92
CA ILE A 65 -11.09 -24.74 9.16
C ILE A 65 -11.60 -23.31 9.31
N SER A 66 -12.77 -23.16 9.94
CA SER A 66 -13.41 -21.86 10.18
C SER A 66 -13.07 -21.25 11.55
N SER A 67 -12.49 -22.02 12.47
CA SER A 67 -12.15 -21.58 13.82
C SER A 67 -10.76 -22.06 14.25
N GLY A 68 -10.01 -21.20 14.95
CA GLY A 68 -8.69 -21.52 15.47
C GLY A 68 -7.77 -20.30 15.60
N PRO A 69 -6.65 -20.43 16.34
CA PRO A 69 -5.73 -19.32 16.60
C PRO A 69 -5.16 -18.68 15.32
N LEU A 70 -5.00 -19.45 14.23
CA LEU A 70 -4.56 -18.92 12.94
C LEU A 70 -5.59 -18.01 12.26
N ILE A 71 -6.89 -18.33 12.37
CA ILE A 71 -7.98 -17.50 11.83
C ILE A 71 -8.10 -16.22 12.66
N THR A 72 -8.03 -16.31 13.99
CA THR A 72 -8.05 -15.14 14.88
C THR A 72 -6.87 -14.21 14.61
N LEU A 73 -5.66 -14.76 14.45
CA LEU A 73 -4.47 -13.98 14.11
C LEU A 73 -4.66 -13.22 12.80
N GLY A 74 -5.13 -13.91 11.76
CA GLY A 74 -5.36 -13.26 10.49
C GLY A 74 -6.44 -12.17 10.58
N ASN A 75 -7.53 -12.41 11.32
CA ASN A 75 -8.63 -11.45 11.48
C ASN A 75 -8.17 -10.17 12.18
N PHE A 76 -7.14 -10.25 13.02
CA PHE A 76 -6.50 -9.10 13.65
C PHE A 76 -5.38 -8.48 12.78
N ALA A 77 -4.59 -9.31 12.10
CA ALA A 77 -3.46 -8.86 11.30
C ALA A 77 -3.90 -7.99 10.12
N LYS A 78 -5.01 -8.32 9.46
CA LYS A 78 -5.55 -7.54 8.33
C LYS A 78 -5.89 -6.09 8.70
N PRO A 79 -6.76 -5.80 9.68
CA PRO A 79 -7.07 -4.42 10.06
C PRO A 79 -5.86 -3.69 10.62
N ALA A 80 -4.91 -4.40 11.26
CA ALA A 80 -3.66 -3.79 11.71
C ALA A 80 -2.79 -3.32 10.53
N LEU A 81 -2.68 -4.11 9.46
CA LEU A 81 -1.93 -3.75 8.25
C LEU A 81 -2.61 -2.61 7.49
N TYR A 82 -3.94 -2.63 7.33
CA TYR A 82 -4.68 -1.49 6.76
C TYR A 82 -4.53 -0.23 7.61
N GLY A 83 -4.52 -0.36 8.93
CA GLY A 83 -4.25 0.75 9.85
C GLY A 83 -2.85 1.33 9.65
N LEU A 84 -1.84 0.48 9.44
CA LEU A 84 -0.48 0.92 9.14
C LEU A 84 -0.40 1.70 7.82
N LEU A 85 -1.07 1.22 6.76
CA LEU A 85 -1.14 1.95 5.48
C LEU A 85 -1.84 3.30 5.63
N LEU A 86 -2.92 3.39 6.41
CA LEU A 86 -3.56 4.68 6.71
C LEU A 86 -2.62 5.64 7.45
N LEU A 87 -1.77 5.15 8.35
CA LEU A 87 -0.75 5.96 9.01
C LEU A 87 0.32 6.44 8.02
N ILE A 88 0.73 5.60 7.07
CA ILE A 88 1.66 5.97 5.99
C ILE A 88 1.03 7.03 5.08
N ALA A 89 -0.23 6.84 4.66
CA ALA A 89 -0.98 7.83 3.89
C ALA A 89 -1.10 9.17 4.65
N ALA A 90 -1.38 9.14 5.97
CA ALA A 90 -1.41 10.35 6.78
C ALA A 90 -0.05 11.05 6.85
N TYR A 91 1.04 10.29 6.99
CA TYR A 91 2.41 10.80 6.95
C TYR A 91 2.71 11.52 5.63
N TRP A 92 2.34 10.92 4.50
CA TRP A 92 2.47 11.55 3.18
C TRP A 92 1.62 12.81 3.03
N GLY A 93 0.41 12.81 3.58
CA GLY A 93 -0.46 13.98 3.62
C GLY A 93 0.16 15.15 4.39
N VAL A 94 0.80 14.89 5.53
CA VAL A 94 1.53 15.91 6.30
C VAL A 94 2.69 16.49 5.50
N LEU A 95 3.40 15.66 4.73
CA LEU A 95 4.46 16.08 3.81
C LEU A 95 3.94 16.76 2.53
N ARG A 96 2.61 16.87 2.36
CA ARG A 96 1.93 17.44 1.18
C ARG A 96 2.12 16.65 -0.11
N HIS A 97 2.47 15.37 -0.02
CA HIS A 97 2.54 14.48 -1.18
C HIS A 97 1.17 13.82 -1.43
N TRP A 98 0.21 14.60 -1.92
CA TRP A 98 -1.18 14.17 -2.08
C TRP A 98 -1.39 12.99 -3.02
N LEU A 99 -0.52 12.80 -4.01
CA LEU A 99 -0.64 11.69 -4.96
C LEU A 99 -0.50 10.33 -4.27
N PHE A 100 0.47 10.20 -3.35
CA PHE A 100 0.65 8.97 -2.57
C PHE A 100 -0.52 8.73 -1.61
N VAL A 101 -1.11 9.79 -1.05
CA VAL A 101 -2.33 9.66 -0.24
C VAL A 101 -3.47 9.06 -1.07
N TRP A 102 -3.68 9.56 -2.29
CA TRP A 102 -4.74 9.05 -3.16
C TRP A 102 -4.48 7.63 -3.63
N ASP A 103 -3.23 7.29 -3.97
CA ASP A 103 -2.84 5.94 -4.33
C ASP A 103 -3.22 4.95 -3.22
N GLU A 104 -2.77 5.20 -2.00
CA GLU A 104 -3.06 4.38 -0.81
C GLU A 104 -4.56 4.23 -0.54
N LEU A 105 -5.32 5.33 -0.60
CA LEU A 105 -6.77 5.29 -0.38
C LEU A 105 -7.51 4.46 -1.42
N ILE A 106 -7.11 4.57 -2.70
CA ILE A 106 -7.71 3.81 -3.79
C ILE A 106 -7.38 2.32 -3.64
N TRP A 107 -6.14 1.98 -3.30
CA TRP A 107 -5.75 0.60 -3.06
C TRP A 107 -6.51 -0.01 -1.88
N ILE A 108 -6.58 0.68 -0.74
CA ILE A 108 -7.33 0.22 0.43
C ILE A 108 -8.80 -0.01 0.06
N ALA A 109 -9.43 0.92 -0.66
CA ALA A 109 -10.80 0.76 -1.12
C ALA A 109 -10.97 -0.45 -2.07
N GLY A 110 -10.02 -0.65 -2.98
CA GLY A 110 -10.02 -1.78 -3.92
C GLY A 110 -9.93 -3.13 -3.21
N PHE A 111 -9.00 -3.28 -2.26
CA PHE A 111 -8.86 -4.51 -1.50
C PHE A 111 -10.04 -4.75 -0.56
N ALA A 112 -10.57 -3.71 0.08
CA ALA A 112 -11.80 -3.82 0.88
C ALA A 112 -12.99 -4.31 0.04
N ALA A 113 -13.12 -3.84 -1.20
CA ALA A 113 -14.17 -4.30 -2.12
C ALA A 113 -14.01 -5.78 -2.51
N ILE A 114 -12.78 -6.22 -2.79
CA ILE A 114 -12.48 -7.64 -3.08
C ILE A 114 -12.80 -8.51 -1.86
N GLU A 115 -12.39 -8.11 -0.66
CA GLU A 115 -12.66 -8.85 0.56
C GLU A 115 -14.15 -8.99 0.84
N PHE A 116 -14.91 -7.91 0.71
CA PHE A 116 -16.36 -7.94 0.91
C PHE A 116 -17.05 -8.87 -0.10
N ASN A 117 -16.60 -8.86 -1.36
CA ASN A 117 -17.12 -9.74 -2.39
C ASN A 117 -16.85 -11.22 -2.05
N VAL A 118 -15.64 -11.55 -1.62
CA VAL A 118 -15.24 -12.92 -1.23
C VAL A 118 -16.05 -13.41 -0.03
N VAL A 119 -16.29 -12.55 0.98
CA VAL A 119 -17.11 -12.89 2.15
C VAL A 119 -18.56 -13.15 1.76
N LYS A 120 -19.15 -12.28 0.92
CA LYS A 120 -20.53 -12.45 0.43
C LYS A 120 -20.71 -13.78 -0.30
N TRP A 121 -19.80 -14.08 -1.24
CA TRP A 121 -19.85 -15.32 -2.02
C TRP A 121 -19.79 -16.57 -1.13
N ARG A 122 -19.03 -16.53 -0.03
CA ARG A 122 -19.00 -17.65 0.93
C ARG A 122 -20.31 -17.85 1.66
N GLY A 123 -20.94 -16.78 2.14
CA GLY A 123 -22.25 -16.87 2.79
C GLY A 123 -23.31 -17.50 1.89
N GLU A 124 -23.33 -17.12 0.61
CA GLU A 124 -24.23 -17.70 -0.40
C GLU A 124 -24.00 -19.22 -0.59
N LEU A 125 -22.76 -19.71 -0.49
CA LEU A 125 -22.45 -21.14 -0.59
C LEU A 125 -22.87 -21.93 0.65
N GLU A 126 -22.75 -21.34 1.85
CA GLU A 126 -23.17 -21.95 3.11
C GLU A 126 -24.70 -22.08 3.16
N GLU A 127 -25.44 -21.03 2.79
CA GLU A 127 -26.91 -21.05 2.70
C GLU A 127 -27.42 -22.07 1.68
N ALA A 128 -26.74 -22.21 0.53
CA ALA A 128 -27.11 -23.19 -0.49
C ALA A 128 -26.87 -24.66 -0.08
N GLN A 129 -26.06 -24.91 0.97
CA GLN A 129 -25.75 -26.24 1.47
C GLN A 129 -26.62 -26.66 2.67
N GLU A 130 -27.36 -25.75 3.31
CA GLU A 130 -28.31 -26.12 4.37
C GLU A 130 -29.53 -26.85 3.77
N PRO A 131 -29.81 -28.11 4.17
CA PRO A 131 -31.02 -28.78 3.75
C PRO A 131 -32.25 -28.16 4.44
N ALA A 132 -33.31 -27.96 3.66
CA ALA A 132 -34.61 -27.42 4.10
C ALA A 132 -35.27 -28.25 5.22
#